data_AF-A0A6A6ZDC9-F1
#
_entry.id   AF-A0A6A6ZDC9-F1
#
_cell.length_a   1.000
_cell.length_b   1.000
_cell.length_c   1.000
_cell.angle_alpha   90.00
_cell.angle_beta   90.00
_cell.angle_gamma   90.00
#
_symmetry.space_group_name_H-M   'P 1'
#
loop_
_entity.id
_entity.type
_entity.pdbx_description
1 polymer ?
#
loop_
_entity_poly.entity_id
_entity_poly.type
_entity_poly.pdbx_seq_one_letter_code
_entity_poly.pdbx_strand_id
1 'polypeptide(L)'
;MDPIEAAIEEIKSLPHDQSFTFSEIARKHGVVRSTLIRRYKAITEPRTVKAVKQHALTPDQEIELVAWINRQNEKCLPPLRRLVQNWASEIAGKPIGESWVGGFLDRHRDELIAKWTKGMDRDRHQADSWHKYKRYFDFWHAK
;
A
#
# COMPACT_ATOMS: atom_id res chain seq x y z
N MET A 1 -21.41 -5.75 -6.48
CA MET A 1 -21.29 -6.07 -5.04
C MET A 1 -20.92 -7.55 -4.92
N ASP A 2 -20.06 -7.95 -3.97
CA ASP A 2 -19.75 -9.38 -3.74
C ASP A 2 -21.05 -10.14 -3.41
N PRO A 3 -21.45 -11.20 -4.14
CA PRO A 3 -22.69 -11.94 -3.89
C PRO A 3 -22.82 -12.44 -2.45
N ILE A 4 -21.69 -12.73 -1.79
CA ILE A 4 -21.68 -13.15 -0.39
C ILE A 4 -22.07 -11.99 0.53
N GLU A 5 -21.61 -10.77 0.23
CA GLU A 5 -21.89 -9.60 1.07
C GLU A 5 -23.34 -9.15 0.89
N ALA A 6 -23.86 -9.19 -0.34
CA ALA A 6 -25.28 -8.92 -0.62
C ALA A 6 -26.21 -9.90 0.13
N ALA A 7 -25.84 -11.17 0.21
CA ALA A 7 -26.57 -12.16 1.00
C ALA A 7 -26.52 -11.86 2.51
N ILE A 8 -25.42 -11.32 3.03
CA ILE A 8 -25.28 -10.94 4.45
C ILE A 8 -26.09 -9.69 4.76
N GLU A 9 -26.09 -8.70 3.87
CA GLU A 9 -26.93 -7.50 4.01
C GLU A 9 -28.41 -7.85 4.02
N GLU A 10 -28.85 -8.75 3.14
CA GLU A 10 -30.22 -9.26 3.18
C GLU A 10 -30.55 -9.88 4.55
N ILE A 11 -29.69 -10.77 5.06
CA ILE A 11 -29.87 -11.37 6.38
C ILE A 11 -29.98 -10.30 7.49
N LYS A 12 -29.12 -9.28 7.45
CA LYS A 12 -29.12 -8.19 8.45
C LYS A 12 -30.32 -7.25 8.33
N SER A 13 -30.92 -7.16 7.14
CA SER A 13 -32.09 -6.32 6.87
C SER A 13 -33.42 -6.97 7.23
N LEU A 14 -33.43 -8.29 7.45
CA LEU A 14 -34.65 -9.01 7.83
C LEU A 14 -35.12 -8.59 9.23
N PRO A 15 -36.44 -8.44 9.43
CA PRO A 15 -37.04 -8.26 10.75
C PRO A 15 -36.62 -9.37 11.72
N HIS A 16 -36.42 -9.02 12.99
CA HIS A 16 -35.91 -9.96 14.00
C HIS A 16 -36.86 -11.15 14.26
N ASP A 17 -38.15 -10.98 13.98
CA ASP A 17 -39.22 -11.96 14.09
C ASP A 17 -39.38 -12.84 12.84
N GLN A 18 -38.76 -12.46 11.72
CA GLN A 18 -38.82 -13.24 10.49
C GLN A 18 -37.79 -14.38 10.52
N SER A 19 -38.28 -15.62 10.57
CA SER A 19 -37.41 -16.78 10.41
C SER A 19 -36.97 -16.94 8.95
N PHE A 20 -35.69 -17.26 8.74
CA PHE A 20 -35.13 -17.52 7.42
C PHE A 20 -34.24 -18.75 7.46
N THR A 21 -34.06 -19.40 6.31
CA THR A 21 -33.05 -20.44 6.16
C THR A 21 -31.86 -19.95 5.34
N PHE A 22 -30.64 -20.29 5.78
CA PHE A 22 -29.43 -19.99 5.01
C PHE A 22 -29.45 -20.61 3.60
N SER A 23 -30.19 -21.71 3.40
CA SER A 23 -30.32 -22.39 2.11
C SER A 23 -31.09 -21.56 1.09
N GLU A 24 -32.16 -20.90 1.50
CA GLU A 24 -32.98 -20.05 0.62
C GLU A 24 -32.21 -18.81 0.17
N ILE A 25 -31.58 -18.12 1.11
CA ILE A 25 -30.77 -16.92 0.83
C ILE A 25 -29.56 -17.27 -0.03
N ALA A 26 -28.86 -18.37 0.28
CA ALA A 26 -27.76 -18.86 -0.53
C ALA A 26 -28.19 -19.15 -1.98
N ARG A 27 -29.36 -19.78 -2.18
CA ARG A 27 -29.90 -20.05 -3.52
C ARG A 27 -30.27 -18.76 -4.26
N LYS A 28 -30.90 -17.80 -3.57
CA LYS A 28 -31.28 -16.50 -4.14
C LYS A 28 -30.08 -15.72 -4.65
N HIS A 29 -28.96 -15.75 -3.93
CA HIS A 29 -27.73 -15.04 -4.30
C HIS A 29 -26.72 -15.87 -5.10
N GLY A 30 -27.03 -17.14 -5.40
CA GLY A 30 -26.12 -18.04 -6.13
C GLY A 30 -24.83 -18.37 -5.36
N VAL A 31 -24.86 -18.35 -4.03
CA VAL A 31 -23.72 -18.58 -3.15
C VAL A 31 -23.79 -19.97 -2.53
N VAL A 32 -22.65 -20.60 -2.27
CA VAL A 32 -22.59 -21.86 -1.51
C VAL A 32 -23.00 -21.61 -0.04
N ARG A 33 -24.01 -22.35 0.44
CA ARG A 33 -24.55 -22.23 1.80
C ARG A 33 -23.47 -22.26 2.90
N SER A 34 -22.54 -23.20 2.83
CA SER A 34 -21.48 -23.34 3.85
C SER A 34 -20.56 -22.12 3.90
N THR A 35 -20.24 -21.53 2.74
CA THR A 35 -19.48 -20.29 2.63
C THR A 35 -20.22 -19.11 3.26
N LEU A 36 -21.51 -18.97 2.97
CA LEU A 36 -22.37 -17.93 3.54
C LEU A 36 -22.41 -18.03 5.07
N ILE A 37 -22.62 -19.23 5.63
CA ILE A 37 -22.63 -19.44 7.09
C ILE A 37 -21.28 -19.07 7.71
N ARG A 38 -20.16 -19.51 7.13
CA ARG A 38 -18.82 -19.20 7.65
C ARG A 38 -18.53 -17.71 7.61
N ARG A 39 -18.95 -17.01 6.55
CA ARG A 39 -18.82 -15.57 6.43
C ARG A 39 -19.69 -14.82 7.44
N TYR A 40 -20.97 -15.21 7.57
CA TYR A 40 -21.91 -14.62 8.52
C TYR A 40 -21.44 -14.76 9.98
N LYS A 41 -20.86 -15.91 10.33
CA LYS A 41 -20.26 -16.16 11.65
C LYS A 41 -18.85 -15.57 11.82
N ALA A 42 -18.38 -14.75 10.87
CA ALA A 42 -17.03 -14.17 10.85
C ALA A 42 -15.88 -15.19 10.96
N ILE A 43 -16.11 -16.47 10.59
CA ILE A 43 -15.07 -17.52 10.55
C ILE A 43 -14.11 -17.29 9.38
N THR A 44 -14.58 -16.65 8.31
CA THR A 44 -13.79 -16.40 7.10
C THR A 44 -13.93 -14.95 6.68
N GLU A 45 -12.79 -14.28 6.48
CA GLU A 45 -12.76 -12.85 6.15
C GLU A 45 -12.81 -12.61 4.64
N PRO A 46 -13.34 -11.45 4.21
CA PRO A 46 -13.24 -11.00 2.83
C PRO A 46 -11.81 -11.00 2.32
N ARG A 47 -11.65 -11.35 1.04
CA ARG A 47 -10.33 -11.32 0.40
C ARG A 47 -9.69 -9.94 0.48
N THR A 48 -10.50 -8.89 0.34
CA THR A 48 -10.09 -7.49 0.48
C THR A 48 -9.56 -7.21 1.88
N VAL A 49 -10.30 -7.58 2.92
CA VAL A 49 -9.88 -7.42 4.33
C VAL A 49 -8.61 -8.22 4.62
N LYS A 50 -8.55 -9.46 4.16
CA LYS A 50 -7.35 -10.31 4.30
C LYS A 50 -6.14 -9.70 3.60
N ALA A 51 -6.32 -9.17 2.38
CA ALA A 51 -5.26 -8.50 1.64
C ALA A 51 -4.74 -7.31 2.44
N VAL A 52 -5.63 -6.41 2.90
CA VAL A 52 -5.28 -5.25 3.74
C VAL A 52 -4.48 -5.66 4.98
N LYS A 53 -4.89 -6.73 5.68
CA LYS A 53 -4.16 -7.26 6.85
C LYS A 53 -2.78 -7.84 6.52
N GLN A 54 -2.56 -8.30 5.29
CA GLN A 54 -1.29 -8.86 4.85
C GLN A 54 -0.29 -7.78 4.41
N HIS A 55 -0.75 -6.56 4.15
CA HIS A 55 0.15 -5.44 3.86
C HIS A 55 1.01 -5.11 5.09
N ALA A 56 2.21 -4.59 4.83
CA ALA A 56 3.11 -4.19 5.90
C ALA A 56 2.61 -2.95 6.65
N LEU A 57 1.93 -2.05 5.94
CA LEU A 57 1.32 -0.82 6.44
C LEU A 57 -0.18 -0.84 6.15
N THR A 58 -0.96 -0.14 6.97
CA THR A 58 -2.39 0.10 6.69
C THR A 58 -2.55 1.13 5.56
N PRO A 59 -3.71 1.16 4.87
CA PRO A 59 -3.96 2.16 3.82
C PRO A 59 -3.74 3.60 4.31
N ASP A 60 -4.18 3.91 5.54
CA ASP A 60 -4.02 5.24 6.13
C ASP A 60 -2.54 5.59 6.37
N GLN A 61 -1.73 4.62 6.81
CA GLN A 61 -0.29 4.77 6.96
C GLN A 61 0.41 4.96 5.61
N GLU A 62 -0.01 4.23 4.57
CA GLU A 62 0.54 4.42 3.22
C GLU A 62 0.22 5.84 2.69
N ILE A 63 -1.01 6.34 2.90
CA ILE A 63 -1.40 7.71 2.53
C ILE A 63 -0.55 8.76 3.26
N GLU A 64 -0.33 8.59 4.57
CA GLU A 64 0.52 9.51 5.33
C GLU A 64 1.96 9.52 4.80
N LEU A 65 2.50 8.35 4.47
CA LEU A 65 3.83 8.22 3.89
C LEU A 65 3.91 8.89 2.51
N VAL A 66 2.89 8.75 1.66
CA VAL A 66 2.79 9.46 0.38
C VAL A 66 2.78 10.98 0.60
N ALA A 67 1.95 11.47 1.53
CA ALA A 67 1.88 12.89 1.86
C ALA A 67 3.21 13.43 2.38
N TRP A 68 3.94 12.64 3.16
CA TRP A 68 5.30 12.98 3.57
C TRP A 68 6.26 13.04 2.38
N ILE A 69 6.28 12.03 1.50
CA ILE A 69 7.14 12.02 0.30
C ILE A 69 6.87 13.25 -0.57
N ASN A 70 5.60 13.59 -0.79
CA ASN A 70 5.20 14.75 -1.58
C ASN A 70 5.69 16.07 -0.96
N ARG A 71 5.54 16.25 0.36
CA ARG A 71 6.11 17.41 1.09
C ARG A 71 7.63 17.52 0.97
N GLN A 72 8.34 16.40 0.89
CA GLN A 72 9.79 16.43 0.67
C GLN A 72 10.14 16.81 -0.78
N ASN A 73 9.37 16.29 -1.75
CA ASN A 73 9.54 16.64 -3.16
C ASN A 73 9.28 18.13 -3.44
N GLU A 74 8.29 18.73 -2.79
CA GLU A 74 8.02 20.17 -2.87
C GLU A 74 9.22 21.01 -2.42
N LYS A 75 10.03 20.48 -1.50
CA LYS A 75 11.28 21.10 -1.03
C LYS A 75 12.48 20.76 -1.91
N CYS A 76 12.27 20.15 -3.08
CA CYS A 76 13.33 19.64 -3.96
C CYS A 76 14.23 18.58 -3.31
N LEU A 77 13.72 17.84 -2.31
CA LEU A 77 14.44 16.81 -1.58
C LEU A 77 13.74 15.44 -1.73
N PRO A 78 13.78 14.82 -2.92
CA PRO A 78 13.14 13.52 -3.11
C PRO A 78 13.77 12.46 -2.18
N PRO A 79 12.98 11.80 -1.31
CA PRO A 79 13.52 10.87 -0.33
C PRO A 79 14.03 9.60 -1.01
N LEU A 80 15.27 9.18 -0.72
CA LEU A 80 15.83 7.96 -1.30
C LEU A 80 14.94 6.74 -0.98
N ARG A 81 14.94 5.74 -1.87
CA ARG A 81 14.22 4.47 -1.68
C ARG A 81 14.54 3.82 -0.32
N ARG A 82 15.81 3.89 0.10
CA ARG A 82 16.27 3.40 1.42
C ARG A 82 15.65 4.17 2.58
N LEU A 83 15.45 5.48 2.44
CA LEU A 83 14.80 6.28 3.46
C LEU A 83 13.32 5.91 3.57
N VAL A 84 12.63 5.76 2.44
CA VAL A 84 11.23 5.28 2.41
C VAL A 84 11.09 3.90 3.07
N GLN A 85 12.03 2.98 2.80
CA GLN A 85 12.08 1.67 3.45
C GLN A 85 12.26 1.76 4.97
N ASN A 86 13.16 2.63 5.44
CA ASN A 86 13.42 2.81 6.86
C ASN A 86 12.18 3.35 7.58
N TRP A 87 11.55 4.38 7.01
CA TRP A 87 10.30 4.94 7.54
C TRP A 87 9.20 3.90 7.59
N ALA A 88 9.02 3.14 6.50
CA ALA A 88 8.02 2.09 6.47
C ALA A 88 8.31 0.99 7.51
N SER A 89 9.59 0.65 7.73
CA SER A 89 10.00 -0.33 8.75
C SER A 89 9.73 0.17 10.17
N GLU A 90 9.94 1.45 10.41
CA GLU A 90 9.66 2.12 11.69
C GLU A 90 8.16 2.12 11.99
N ILE A 91 7.34 2.52 11.02
CA ILE A 91 5.87 2.50 11.12
C ILE A 91 5.34 1.07 11.34
N ALA A 92 5.89 0.09 10.63
CA ALA A 92 5.45 -1.30 10.73
C ALA A 92 6.00 -2.05 11.96
N GLY A 93 6.96 -1.47 12.69
CA GLY A 93 7.64 -2.11 13.82
C GLY A 93 8.45 -3.36 13.43
N LYS A 94 8.78 -3.54 12.15
CA LYS A 94 9.49 -4.70 11.63
C LYS A 94 10.30 -4.36 10.37
N PRO A 95 11.39 -5.06 10.06
CA PRO A 95 12.16 -4.79 8.86
C PRO A 95 11.33 -5.08 7.61
N ILE A 96 11.24 -4.10 6.72
CA ILE A 96 10.59 -4.23 5.41
C ILE A 96 11.65 -4.47 4.35
N GLY A 97 11.39 -5.38 3.40
CA GLY A 97 12.29 -5.66 2.28
C GLY A 97 12.26 -4.59 1.19
N GLU A 98 13.33 -4.47 0.42
CA GLU A 98 13.46 -3.46 -0.65
C GLU A 98 12.38 -3.62 -1.74
N SER A 99 11.94 -4.86 -2.00
CA SER A 99 10.86 -5.17 -2.96
C SER A 99 9.54 -4.51 -2.59
N TRP A 100 9.27 -4.31 -1.30
CA TRP A 100 8.06 -3.63 -0.84
C TRP A 100 8.02 -2.17 -1.30
N VAL A 101 9.17 -1.47 -1.30
CA VAL A 101 9.25 -0.08 -1.77
C VAL A 101 8.89 0.01 -3.25
N GLY A 102 9.33 -0.96 -4.06
CA GLY A 102 8.92 -1.06 -5.47
C GLY A 102 7.40 -1.17 -5.60
N GLY A 103 6.80 -2.12 -4.88
CA GLY A 103 5.35 -2.30 -4.89
C GLY A 103 4.57 -1.10 -4.36
N PHE A 104 5.07 -0.42 -3.32
CA PHE A 104 4.47 0.79 -2.76
C PHE A 104 4.46 1.93 -3.79
N LEU A 105 5.61 2.19 -4.43
CA LEU A 105 5.71 3.23 -5.46
C LEU A 105 4.83 2.92 -6.68
N ASP A 106 4.67 1.65 -7.04
CA ASP A 106 3.77 1.26 -8.13
C ASP A 106 2.30 1.43 -7.77
N ARG A 107 1.90 1.15 -6.51
CA ARG A 107 0.53 1.38 -6.02
C ARG A 107 0.14 2.85 -6.01
N HIS A 108 1.05 3.73 -5.58
CA HIS A 108 0.79 5.17 -5.43
C HIS A 108 1.37 6.03 -6.57
N ARG A 109 1.58 5.43 -7.75
CA ARG A 109 2.23 6.11 -8.88
C ARG A 109 1.54 7.42 -9.28
N ASP A 110 0.21 7.45 -9.22
CA ASP A 110 -0.59 8.60 -9.63
C ASP A 110 -0.70 9.68 -8.55
N GLU A 111 -0.40 9.33 -7.30
CA GLU A 111 -0.48 10.23 -6.14
C GLU A 111 0.86 10.93 -5.83
N LEU A 112 1.97 10.39 -6.35
CA LEU A 112 3.31 10.91 -6.11
C LEU A 112 3.68 12.03 -7.10
N ILE A 113 4.02 13.21 -6.57
CA ILE A 113 4.43 14.39 -7.36
C ILE A 113 5.69 14.10 -8.18
N ALA A 114 6.64 13.37 -7.60
CA ALA A 114 7.85 12.96 -8.31
C ALA A 114 7.64 11.60 -8.98
N LYS A 115 7.66 11.60 -10.32
CA LYS A 115 7.81 10.38 -11.10
C LYS A 115 9.24 9.86 -10.91
N TRP A 116 9.40 8.91 -9.99
CA TRP A 116 10.64 8.14 -9.84
C TRP A 116 10.89 7.30 -11.09
N THR A 117 11.51 7.89 -12.11
CA THR A 117 12.02 7.13 -13.25
C THR A 117 13.42 6.64 -12.91
N LYS A 118 13.73 5.38 -13.26
CA LYS A 118 15.08 4.81 -13.13
C LYS A 118 16.15 5.70 -13.77
N GLY A 119 15.78 6.44 -14.83
CA GLY A 119 16.62 7.43 -15.48
C GLY A 119 17.05 8.55 -14.53
N MET A 120 16.11 9.23 -13.87
CA MET A 120 16.43 10.34 -12.95
C MET A 120 17.34 9.93 -11.79
N ASP A 121 17.16 8.73 -11.23
CA ASP A 121 18.00 8.25 -10.13
C ASP A 121 19.42 7.90 -10.61
N ARG A 122 19.52 7.27 -11.78
CA ARG A 122 20.79 7.03 -12.47
C ARG A 122 21.51 8.33 -12.79
N ASP A 123 20.80 9.33 -13.28
CA ASP A 123 21.37 10.63 -13.65
C ASP A 123 21.87 11.39 -12.42
N ARG A 124 21.14 11.33 -11.30
CA ARG A 124 21.61 11.85 -10.00
C ARG A 124 22.88 11.14 -9.54
N HIS A 125 22.90 9.82 -9.56
CA HIS A 125 24.10 9.04 -9.20
C HIS A 125 25.31 9.37 -10.09
N GLN A 126 25.08 9.61 -11.39
CA GLN A 126 26.13 10.00 -12.34
C GLN A 126 26.60 11.45 -12.14
N ALA A 127 25.73 12.33 -11.66
CA ALA A 127 26.08 13.70 -11.29
C ALA A 127 26.99 13.71 -10.05
N ASP A 128 26.69 12.87 -9.07
CA ASP A 128 27.39 12.71 -7.79
C ASP A 128 28.70 11.90 -7.93
N SER A 129 29.59 12.33 -8.82
CA SER A 129 30.80 11.58 -9.16
C SER A 129 32.03 12.12 -8.43
N TRP A 130 32.75 11.23 -7.74
CA TRP A 130 34.01 11.52 -7.05
C TRP A 130 35.02 12.28 -7.93
N HIS A 131 35.15 11.90 -9.20
CA HIS A 131 36.08 12.54 -10.14
C HIS A 131 35.79 14.05 -10.36
N LYS A 132 34.51 14.45 -10.36
CA LYS A 132 34.11 15.86 -10.48
C LYS A 132 34.46 16.63 -9.20
N TYR A 133 34.19 16.04 -8.03
CA TYR A 133 34.57 16.63 -6.75
C TYR A 133 36.08 16.81 -6.64
N LYS A 134 36.84 15.77 -6.96
CA LYS A 134 38.29 15.82 -6.94
C LYS A 134 38.82 16.94 -7.84
N ARG A 135 38.35 17.05 -9.09
CA ARG A 135 38.74 18.16 -9.99
C ARG A 135 38.40 19.54 -9.45
N TYR A 136 37.22 19.70 -8.84
CA TYR A 136 36.83 20.97 -8.23
C TYR A 136 37.76 21.35 -7.07
N PHE A 137 38.01 20.42 -6.16
CA PHE A 137 38.88 20.65 -5.00
C PHE A 137 40.36 20.83 -5.42
N ASP A 138 40.86 20.06 -6.39
CA ASP A 138 42.20 20.24 -6.93
C ASP A 138 42.35 21.65 -7.55
N PHE A 139 41.34 22.14 -8.27
CA PHE A 139 41.34 23.52 -8.81
C PHE A 139 41.32 24.59 -7.71
N TRP A 140 40.53 24.38 -6.66
CA TRP A 140 40.38 25.34 -5.56
C TRP A 140 41.58 25.38 -4.60
N HIS A 141 42.26 24.24 -4.42
CA HIS A 141 43.41 24.10 -3.52
C HIS A 141 44.77 24.21 -4.22
N ALA A 142 44.80 24.36 -5.55
CA ALA A 142 46.02 24.62 -6.33
C ALA A 142 46.49 26.09 -6.28
N LYS A 143 46.09 26.85 -5.26
CA LYS A 143 46.51 28.24 -5.06
C LYS A 143 47.37 28.38 -3.81
#